data_AF-A0A6S5RW71-F1
#
_entry.id   AF-A0A6S5RW71-F1
#
_cell.length_a   1.000
_cell.length_b   1.000
_cell.length_c   1.000
_cell.angle_alpha   90.00
_cell.angle_beta   90.00
_cell.angle_gamma   90.00
#
_symmetry.space_group_name_H-M   'P 1'
#
loop_
_entity.id
_entity.type
_entity.pdbx_description
1 polymer ?
#
loop_
_entity_poly.entity_id
_entity_poly.type
_entity_poly.pdbx_seq_one_letter_code
_entity_poly.pdbx_strand_id
1 'polypeptide(L)'
;MNTTRKALYLIALAILLALVAAATWHFFLRQAAPYPRDVMQHAEELQERILSFDSHITVPTDFGTEGNEADKDGEGQFDLVKAGRGRLSGAALTIFGWPEIWNGPNAPHRPTAAFVDEARHQQELRYRIISGLVRDFPNQVGIAYSPEDFRRLHGEGKFAIVISMLNAYPLGEDLNALDAWHARGMRLFGFSYVGNNAWADSSRPLPFFNDTADALGGLSPLGEQAVKRLNDLGVVIDVSQMSTLALEDVARLSRAPIVASHSAPRALVDIPRNLSDAEMQRIKASGGVIQVVGFPAYLKPLSQPTLDKLNALRARFDLQPLNGLANALMPGDPIIAIWPEQRFGEYASALYAILEEEPRASVKELVDAIDYTVRKVGIDHVGIASDFNDGGGVEGWMNVGESRNVTAELIQRGYSDADIAKLWGGNFLRVWGEVQRLAAPASAGEVRP
;
A
#
# COMPACT_ATOMS: atom_id res chain seq x y z
N MET A 1 -53.39 -21.72 -45.16
CA MET A 1 -53.30 -21.98 -43.71
C MET A 1 -51.87 -22.17 -43.15
N ASN A 2 -50.79 -22.08 -43.94
CA ASN A 2 -49.43 -22.48 -43.49
C ASN A 2 -48.47 -21.33 -43.13
N THR A 3 -48.75 -20.09 -43.53
CA THR A 3 -47.85 -18.94 -43.32
C THR A 3 -48.08 -18.25 -41.97
N THR A 4 -49.34 -18.07 -41.58
CA THR A 4 -49.71 -17.38 -40.32
C THR A 4 -49.30 -18.17 -39.07
N ARG A 5 -49.41 -19.51 -39.10
CA ARG A 5 -48.95 -20.36 -37.98
C ARG A 5 -47.43 -20.33 -37.83
N LYS A 6 -46.68 -20.36 -38.94
CA LYS A 6 -45.21 -20.24 -38.91
C LYS A 6 -44.75 -18.90 -38.34
N ALA A 7 -45.43 -17.81 -38.71
CA ALA A 7 -45.14 -16.48 -38.15
C ALA A 7 -45.37 -16.44 -36.64
N LEU A 8 -46.49 -17.00 -36.15
CA LEU A 8 -46.79 -17.07 -34.72
C LEU A 8 -45.77 -17.92 -33.94
N TYR A 9 -45.31 -19.05 -34.51
CA TYR A 9 -44.26 -19.87 -33.90
C TYR A 9 -42.91 -19.14 -33.84
N LEU A 10 -42.54 -18.39 -34.88
CA LEU A 10 -41.30 -17.62 -34.91
C LEU A 10 -41.33 -16.47 -33.89
N ILE A 11 -42.48 -15.80 -33.74
CA ILE A 11 -42.66 -14.74 -32.73
C ILE A 11 -42.60 -15.35 -31.32
N ALA A 12 -43.29 -16.47 -31.06
CA ALA A 12 -43.25 -17.14 -29.77
C ALA A 12 -41.84 -17.63 -29.40
N LEU A 13 -41.09 -18.15 -30.38
CA LEU A 13 -39.70 -18.57 -30.20
C LEU A 13 -38.79 -17.38 -29.90
N ALA A 14 -38.97 -16.25 -30.59
CA ALA A 14 -38.20 -15.03 -30.35
C ALA A 14 -38.47 -14.46 -28.95
N ILE A 15 -39.72 -14.47 -28.49
CA ILE A 15 -40.09 -14.05 -27.13
C ILE A 15 -39.48 -14.99 -26.09
N LEU A 16 -39.56 -16.31 -26.31
CA LEU A 16 -38.97 -17.30 -25.40
C LEU A 16 -37.45 -17.14 -25.31
N LEU A 17 -36.76 -16.94 -26.44
CA LEU A 17 -35.33 -16.69 -26.46
C LEU A 17 -34.95 -15.38 -25.78
N ALA A 18 -35.75 -14.32 -25.95
CA ALA A 18 -35.54 -13.05 -25.25
C ALA A 18 -35.75 -13.18 -23.73
N LEU A 19 -36.75 -13.95 -23.29
CA LEU A 19 -37.01 -14.21 -21.87
C LEU A 19 -35.92 -15.08 -21.25
N VAL A 20 -35.45 -16.11 -21.97
CA VAL A 20 -34.33 -16.95 -21.52
C VAL A 20 -33.05 -16.12 -21.48
N ALA A 21 -32.77 -15.29 -22.48
CA ALA A 21 -31.63 -14.37 -22.48
C ALA A 21 -31.71 -13.33 -21.35
N ALA A 22 -32.91 -12.81 -21.05
CA ALA A 22 -33.12 -11.90 -19.93
C ALA A 22 -32.98 -12.62 -18.57
N ALA A 23 -33.42 -13.87 -18.47
CA ALA A 23 -33.29 -14.69 -17.26
C ALA A 23 -31.83 -15.14 -17.05
N THR A 24 -31.10 -15.50 -18.10
CA THR A 24 -29.66 -15.80 -18.02
C THR A 24 -28.86 -14.53 -17.76
N TRP A 25 -29.21 -13.40 -18.37
CA TRP A 25 -28.66 -12.08 -18.01
C TRP A 25 -28.90 -11.78 -16.52
N HIS A 26 -30.13 -11.98 -16.04
CA HIS A 26 -30.47 -11.75 -14.64
C HIS A 26 -29.75 -12.72 -13.69
N PHE A 27 -29.60 -14.00 -14.05
CA PHE A 27 -29.06 -15.04 -13.16
C PHE A 27 -27.53 -15.13 -13.20
N PHE A 28 -26.89 -14.88 -14.35
CA PHE A 28 -25.44 -14.99 -14.51
C PHE A 28 -24.69 -13.66 -14.41
N LEU A 29 -25.31 -12.51 -14.76
CA LEU A 29 -24.67 -11.19 -14.63
C LEU A 29 -25.06 -10.44 -13.34
N ARG A 30 -26.12 -10.86 -12.65
CA ARG A 30 -26.14 -10.70 -11.19
C ARG A 30 -25.43 -11.87 -10.54
N GLN A 31 -24.10 -11.91 -10.66
CA GLN A 31 -23.37 -12.20 -9.42
C GLN A 31 -23.96 -11.23 -8.39
N ALA A 32 -24.53 -11.74 -7.29
CA ALA A 32 -25.18 -10.91 -6.30
C ALA A 32 -24.25 -9.72 -6.01
N ALA A 33 -24.74 -8.49 -6.17
CA ALA A 33 -23.95 -7.32 -5.79
C ALA A 33 -23.43 -7.60 -4.37
N PRO A 34 -22.12 -7.41 -4.10
CA PRO A 34 -21.49 -7.94 -2.89
C PRO A 34 -22.15 -7.44 -1.61
N TYR A 35 -22.92 -6.35 -1.70
CA TYR A 35 -23.69 -5.75 -0.62
C TYR A 35 -25.14 -5.47 -1.04
N PRO A 36 -26.08 -5.39 -0.06
CA PRO A 36 -27.42 -4.86 -0.27
C PRO A 36 -27.41 -3.49 -0.97
N ARG A 37 -28.45 -3.20 -1.76
CA ARG A 37 -28.51 -1.96 -2.57
C ARG A 37 -28.52 -0.69 -1.73
N ASP A 38 -29.21 -0.71 -0.60
CA ASP A 38 -29.28 0.38 0.36
C ASP A 38 -27.92 0.66 1.01
N VAL A 39 -27.17 -0.38 1.35
CA VAL A 39 -25.79 -0.26 1.86
C VAL A 39 -24.87 0.35 0.80
N MET A 40 -24.94 -0.13 -0.44
CA MET A 40 -24.16 0.45 -1.52
C MET A 40 -24.54 1.90 -1.77
N GLN A 41 -25.85 2.21 -1.86
CA GLN A 41 -26.31 3.59 -2.07
C GLN A 41 -25.79 4.52 -0.95
N HIS A 42 -25.84 4.10 0.31
CA HIS A 42 -25.29 4.86 1.43
C HIS A 42 -23.76 5.04 1.29
N ALA A 43 -23.03 4.00 0.89
CA ALA A 43 -21.60 4.10 0.63
C ALA A 43 -21.28 5.12 -0.47
N GLU A 44 -22.08 5.15 -1.55
CA GLU A 44 -21.95 6.12 -2.64
C GLU A 44 -22.21 7.56 -2.16
N GLU A 45 -23.34 7.79 -1.49
CA GLU A 45 -23.74 9.11 -0.96
C GLU A 45 -22.76 9.63 0.11
N LEU A 46 -22.14 8.74 0.88
CA LEU A 46 -21.12 9.11 1.86
C LEU A 46 -19.81 9.50 1.17
N GLN A 47 -19.32 8.67 0.24
CA GLN A 47 -18.05 8.92 -0.47
C GLN A 47 -18.08 10.18 -1.33
N GLU A 48 -19.25 10.64 -1.77
CA GLU A 48 -19.42 11.92 -2.46
C GLU A 48 -19.14 13.14 -1.55
N ARG A 49 -19.28 12.99 -0.23
CA ARG A 49 -19.19 14.08 0.75
C ARG A 49 -17.90 14.06 1.57
N ILE A 50 -17.32 12.89 1.82
CA ILE A 50 -16.15 12.76 2.68
C ILE A 50 -14.84 12.85 1.89
N LEU A 51 -13.79 13.24 2.59
CA LEU A 51 -12.42 13.05 2.11
C LEU A 51 -12.06 11.57 2.18
N SER A 52 -11.40 11.08 1.14
CA SER A 52 -10.83 9.74 1.12
C SER A 52 -9.40 9.72 0.61
N PHE A 53 -8.55 9.07 1.38
CA PHE A 53 -7.11 9.06 1.27
C PHE A 53 -6.59 7.64 1.44
N ASP A 54 -5.75 7.24 0.50
CA ASP A 54 -4.94 6.04 0.58
C ASP A 54 -3.50 6.42 0.91
N SER A 55 -2.92 5.92 2.00
CA SER A 55 -1.56 6.28 2.41
C SER A 55 -0.45 5.51 1.69
N HIS A 56 -0.76 4.59 0.77
CA HIS A 56 0.28 3.89 0.03
C HIS A 56 -0.19 3.36 -1.33
N ILE A 57 0.20 4.06 -2.39
CA ILE A 57 0.12 3.57 -3.77
C ILE A 57 1.51 3.69 -4.41
N THR A 58 2.00 2.59 -4.96
CA THR A 58 3.26 2.57 -5.71
C THR A 58 3.06 3.19 -7.09
N VAL A 59 4.04 3.99 -7.52
CA VAL A 59 4.10 4.55 -8.87
C VAL A 59 4.92 3.60 -9.76
N PRO A 60 4.30 2.92 -10.75
CA PRO A 60 5.04 2.15 -11.74
C PRO A 60 6.02 3.05 -12.52
N THR A 61 7.17 2.50 -12.89
CA THR A 61 8.23 3.27 -13.57
C THR A 61 7.87 3.68 -14.99
N ASP A 62 6.88 3.02 -15.60
CA ASP A 62 6.33 3.31 -16.92
C ASP A 62 5.00 4.07 -16.86
N PHE A 63 4.52 4.48 -15.68
CA PHE A 63 3.25 5.18 -15.55
C PHE A 63 3.26 6.53 -16.28
N GLY A 64 2.19 6.81 -17.04
CA GLY A 64 2.08 7.99 -17.91
C GLY A 64 2.70 7.81 -19.31
N THR A 65 3.17 6.60 -19.64
CA THR A 65 3.66 6.26 -21.00
C THR A 65 2.57 5.57 -21.84
N GLU A 66 2.83 5.32 -23.14
CA GLU A 66 1.88 4.65 -24.03
C GLU A 66 1.51 3.26 -23.50
N GLY A 67 0.21 3.00 -23.33
CA GLY A 67 -0.31 1.74 -22.77
C GLY A 67 -0.46 1.73 -21.25
N ASN A 68 0.09 2.73 -20.55
CA ASN A 68 -0.07 2.93 -19.11
C ASN A 68 -0.35 4.41 -18.78
N GLU A 69 -1.22 5.04 -19.57
CA GLU A 69 -1.55 6.46 -19.42
C GLU A 69 -2.33 6.76 -18.13
N ALA A 70 -2.02 7.88 -17.50
CA ALA A 70 -2.60 8.24 -16.21
C ALA A 70 -4.07 8.67 -16.28
N ASP A 71 -4.58 9.08 -17.44
CA ASP A 71 -5.94 9.58 -17.65
C ASP A 71 -6.86 8.61 -18.39
N LYS A 72 -6.45 7.33 -18.53
CA LYS A 72 -7.23 6.25 -19.14
C LYS A 72 -7.50 5.14 -18.13
N ASP A 73 -8.59 4.41 -18.32
CA ASP A 73 -8.91 3.19 -17.54
C ASP A 73 -7.98 2.04 -17.98
N GLY A 74 -6.73 2.07 -17.50
CA GLY A 74 -5.66 1.14 -17.88
C GLY A 74 -5.75 -0.21 -17.16
N GLU A 75 -4.72 -1.05 -17.28
CA GLU A 75 -4.66 -2.35 -16.58
C GLU A 75 -4.17 -2.23 -15.13
N GLY A 76 -3.49 -1.13 -14.79
CA GLY A 76 -3.01 -0.85 -13.44
C GLY A 76 -4.12 -0.61 -12.41
N GLN A 77 -3.73 -0.60 -11.13
CA GLN A 77 -4.67 -0.46 -10.00
C GLN A 77 -5.00 1.01 -9.68
N PHE A 78 -4.29 1.96 -10.31
CA PHE A 78 -4.50 3.40 -10.17
C PHE A 78 -4.39 4.11 -11.52
N ASP A 79 -5.39 4.94 -11.80
CA ASP A 79 -5.40 6.00 -12.82
C ASP A 79 -6.49 7.02 -12.44
N LEU A 80 -6.55 8.15 -13.13
CA LEU A 80 -7.49 9.24 -12.82
C LEU A 80 -8.95 8.85 -13.11
N VAL A 81 -9.21 7.96 -14.08
CA VAL A 81 -10.56 7.48 -14.38
C VAL A 81 -11.08 6.62 -13.24
N LYS A 82 -10.28 5.67 -12.77
CA LYS A 82 -10.60 4.82 -11.62
C LYS A 82 -10.70 5.65 -10.35
N ALA A 83 -9.80 6.59 -10.09
CA ALA A 83 -9.85 7.46 -8.91
C ALA A 83 -11.17 8.25 -8.88
N GLY A 84 -11.60 8.80 -10.02
CA GLY A 84 -12.90 9.45 -10.19
C GLY A 84 -14.08 8.49 -9.96
N ARG A 85 -14.04 7.27 -10.50
CA ARG A 85 -15.09 6.24 -10.30
C ARG A 85 -15.22 5.80 -8.84
N GLY A 86 -14.10 5.71 -8.13
CA GLY A 86 -14.03 5.34 -6.71
C GLY A 86 -14.29 6.50 -5.76
N ARG A 87 -14.33 7.75 -6.28
CA ARG A 87 -14.38 8.99 -5.49
C ARG A 87 -13.20 9.13 -4.51
N LEU A 88 -12.04 8.58 -4.87
CA LEU A 88 -10.83 8.71 -4.06
C LEU A 88 -10.32 10.16 -4.16
N SER A 89 -10.25 10.87 -3.04
CA SER A 89 -9.87 12.29 -3.03
C SER A 89 -8.37 12.49 -3.27
N GLY A 90 -7.55 11.54 -2.84
CA GLY A 90 -6.12 11.62 -2.96
C GLY A 90 -5.42 10.36 -2.47
N ALA A 91 -4.12 10.28 -2.70
CA ALA A 91 -3.29 9.21 -2.16
C ALA A 91 -1.87 9.69 -1.91
N ALA A 92 -1.15 8.96 -1.05
CA ALA A 92 0.29 9.06 -1.00
C ALA A 92 0.90 8.28 -2.17
N LEU A 93 1.46 9.01 -3.13
CA LEU A 93 2.18 8.40 -4.24
C LEU A 93 3.67 8.31 -3.89
N THR A 94 4.18 7.09 -3.83
CA THR A 94 5.47 6.80 -3.20
C THR A 94 6.65 6.99 -4.14
N ILE A 95 7.55 7.91 -3.80
CA ILE A 95 8.93 7.94 -4.28
C ILE A 95 9.66 6.76 -3.68
N PHE A 96 10.03 5.80 -4.51
CA PHE A 96 10.62 4.55 -4.09
C PHE A 96 11.86 4.23 -4.90
N GLY A 97 12.82 3.60 -4.24
CA GLY A 97 14.01 3.03 -4.86
C GLY A 97 14.53 1.91 -3.96
N TRP A 98 14.99 0.83 -4.58
CA TRP A 98 15.54 -0.32 -3.87
C TRP A 98 16.58 -1.01 -4.75
N PRO A 99 17.42 -1.91 -4.18
CA PRO A 99 18.37 -2.67 -4.98
C PRO A 99 17.62 -3.73 -5.82
N GLU A 100 17.04 -3.29 -6.93
CA GLU A 100 16.25 -4.10 -7.85
C GLU A 100 17.07 -5.23 -8.46
N ILE A 101 16.72 -6.47 -8.11
CA ILE A 101 17.48 -7.65 -8.48
C ILE A 101 16.98 -8.30 -9.76
N TRP A 102 15.77 -8.00 -10.21
CA TRP A 102 15.12 -8.70 -11.33
C TRP A 102 15.40 -8.10 -12.71
N ASN A 103 16.11 -6.97 -12.75
CA ASN A 103 16.38 -6.27 -14.00
C ASN A 103 17.61 -6.82 -14.74
N GLY A 104 17.43 -7.13 -16.03
CA GLY A 104 18.50 -7.45 -16.96
C GLY A 104 18.67 -8.94 -17.28
N PRO A 105 19.51 -9.27 -18.28
CA PRO A 105 19.75 -10.66 -18.66
C PRO A 105 20.43 -11.46 -17.54
N ASN A 106 19.95 -12.67 -17.30
CA ASN A 106 20.43 -13.58 -16.25
C ASN A 106 20.17 -13.09 -14.81
N ALA A 107 19.16 -12.23 -14.62
CA ALA A 107 18.62 -11.94 -13.30
C ALA A 107 18.25 -13.25 -12.56
N PRO A 108 18.33 -13.28 -11.22
CA PRO A 108 18.56 -12.14 -10.34
C PRO A 108 20.03 -11.78 -10.13
N HIS A 109 20.31 -10.51 -9.78
CA HIS A 109 21.67 -10.01 -9.53
C HIS A 109 21.85 -9.54 -8.08
N ARG A 110 22.94 -9.95 -7.42
CA ARG A 110 23.26 -9.51 -6.07
C ARG A 110 23.63 -8.02 -6.06
N PRO A 111 23.19 -7.27 -5.02
CA PRO A 111 23.48 -5.85 -4.95
C PRO A 111 24.98 -5.56 -4.94
N THR A 112 25.38 -4.55 -5.71
CA THR A 112 26.73 -3.95 -5.66
C THR A 112 26.60 -2.48 -5.25
N ALA A 113 27.73 -1.78 -5.06
CA ALA A 113 27.70 -0.34 -4.75
C ALA A 113 26.94 0.48 -5.80
N ALA A 114 26.92 0.06 -7.07
CA ALA A 114 26.20 0.74 -8.15
C ALA A 114 24.67 0.67 -8.01
N PHE A 115 24.14 -0.28 -7.23
CA PHE A 115 22.68 -0.40 -7.03
C PHE A 115 22.12 0.78 -6.24
N VAL A 116 22.94 1.48 -5.46
CA VAL A 116 22.52 2.72 -4.77
C VAL A 116 22.17 3.80 -5.78
N ASP A 117 23.02 3.99 -6.81
CA ASP A 117 22.75 4.96 -7.88
C ASP A 117 21.56 4.57 -8.74
N GLU A 118 21.38 3.27 -9.02
CA GLU A 118 20.20 2.79 -9.72
C GLU A 118 18.92 3.02 -8.91
N ALA A 119 18.97 2.79 -7.60
CA ALA A 119 17.85 3.07 -6.72
C ALA A 119 17.54 4.58 -6.63
N ARG A 120 18.55 5.46 -6.76
CA ARG A 120 18.34 6.92 -6.92
C ARG A 120 17.67 7.24 -8.26
N HIS A 121 18.07 6.60 -9.36
CA HIS A 121 17.42 6.80 -10.65
C HIS A 121 15.93 6.42 -10.61
N GLN A 122 15.59 5.34 -9.92
CA GLN A 122 14.20 4.94 -9.68
C GLN A 122 13.40 6.02 -8.92
N GLN A 123 13.98 6.64 -7.89
CA GLN A 123 13.34 7.75 -7.16
C GLN A 123 13.12 8.98 -8.06
N GLU A 124 14.14 9.36 -8.83
CA GLU A 124 14.05 10.50 -9.76
C GLU A 124 13.00 10.27 -10.86
N LEU A 125 12.90 9.05 -11.38
CA LEU A 125 11.88 8.68 -12.36
C LEU A 125 10.47 8.84 -11.78
N ARG A 126 10.21 8.31 -10.59
CA ARG A 126 8.91 8.44 -9.91
C ARG A 126 8.58 9.90 -9.60
N TYR A 127 9.57 10.71 -9.21
CA TYR A 127 9.37 12.15 -9.02
C TYR A 127 8.97 12.87 -10.31
N ARG A 128 9.62 12.56 -11.43
CA ARG A 128 9.26 13.12 -12.74
C ARG A 128 7.86 12.71 -13.18
N ILE A 129 7.46 11.47 -12.90
CA ILE A 129 6.10 10.99 -13.17
C ILE A 129 5.09 11.82 -12.36
N ILE A 130 5.25 11.90 -11.03
CA ILE A 130 4.34 12.63 -10.14
C ILE A 130 4.23 14.10 -10.52
N SER A 131 5.38 14.77 -10.74
CA SER A 131 5.39 16.18 -11.17
C SER A 131 4.83 16.37 -12.58
N GLY A 132 5.02 15.39 -13.47
CA GLY A 132 4.43 15.33 -14.80
C GLY A 132 2.89 15.28 -14.76
N LEU A 133 2.30 14.51 -13.84
CA LEU A 133 0.83 14.46 -13.67
C LEU A 133 0.24 15.85 -13.42
N VAL A 134 0.87 16.64 -12.55
CA VAL A 134 0.38 18.00 -12.24
C VAL A 134 0.58 18.94 -13.43
N ARG A 135 1.69 18.81 -14.17
CA ARG A 135 1.97 19.61 -15.38
C ARG A 135 0.97 19.33 -16.48
N ASP A 136 0.67 18.06 -16.72
CA ASP A 136 -0.11 17.60 -17.88
C ASP A 136 -1.62 17.63 -17.60
N PHE A 137 -2.02 17.47 -16.32
CA PHE A 137 -3.41 17.47 -15.89
C PHE A 137 -3.71 18.47 -14.75
N PRO A 138 -3.39 19.78 -14.91
CA PRO A 138 -3.47 20.77 -13.82
C PRO A 138 -4.90 21.04 -13.31
N ASN A 139 -5.91 20.68 -14.11
CA ASN A 139 -7.32 20.78 -13.74
C ASN A 139 -7.85 19.53 -13.03
N GLN A 140 -7.08 18.43 -13.01
CA GLN A 140 -7.49 17.15 -12.42
C GLN A 140 -6.63 16.74 -11.23
N VAL A 141 -5.39 17.23 -11.13
CA VAL A 141 -4.40 16.76 -10.15
C VAL A 141 -3.67 17.94 -9.50
N GLY A 142 -3.32 17.80 -8.22
CA GLY A 142 -2.41 18.71 -7.54
C GLY A 142 -1.63 18.00 -6.44
N ILE A 143 -0.47 18.54 -6.06
CA ILE A 143 0.28 18.06 -4.90
C ILE A 143 -0.18 18.82 -3.66
N ALA A 144 -0.51 18.09 -2.60
CA ALA A 144 -0.81 18.62 -1.28
C ALA A 144 0.47 18.67 -0.44
N TYR A 145 0.87 19.87 -0.02
CA TYR A 145 2.02 20.07 0.86
C TYR A 145 1.61 20.20 2.34
N SER A 146 0.31 20.28 2.61
CA SER A 146 -0.29 20.39 3.93
C SER A 146 -1.68 19.71 3.94
N PRO A 147 -2.23 19.37 5.11
CA PRO A 147 -3.62 18.94 5.21
C PRO A 147 -4.61 19.96 4.65
N GLU A 148 -4.30 21.25 4.74
CA GLU A 148 -5.10 22.34 4.20
C GLU A 148 -5.13 22.30 2.66
N ASP A 149 -4.00 22.04 2.02
CA ASP A 149 -3.94 21.82 0.58
C ASP A 149 -4.74 20.60 0.15
N PHE A 150 -4.68 19.49 0.91
CA PHE A 150 -5.46 18.30 0.60
C PHE A 150 -6.95 18.61 0.59
N ARG A 151 -7.45 19.32 1.62
CA ARG A 151 -8.85 19.73 1.70
C ARG A 151 -9.23 20.70 0.58
N ARG A 152 -8.37 21.65 0.26
CA ARG A 152 -8.56 22.61 -0.83
C ARG A 152 -8.66 21.90 -2.19
N LEU A 153 -7.71 21.02 -2.51
CA LEU A 153 -7.68 20.26 -3.77
C LEU A 153 -8.91 19.36 -3.93
N HIS A 154 -9.34 18.69 -2.86
CA HIS A 154 -10.61 17.95 -2.87
C HIS A 154 -11.80 18.87 -3.18
N GLY A 155 -11.89 20.05 -2.55
CA GLY A 155 -12.93 21.03 -2.83
C GLY A 155 -12.90 21.60 -4.25
N GLU A 156 -11.72 21.63 -4.88
CA GLU A 156 -11.53 21.96 -6.30
C GLU A 156 -11.86 20.80 -7.25
N GLY A 157 -12.18 19.61 -6.73
CA GLY A 157 -12.42 18.41 -7.53
C GLY A 157 -11.16 17.79 -8.13
N LYS A 158 -9.98 18.09 -7.57
CA LYS A 158 -8.70 17.56 -8.01
C LYS A 158 -8.26 16.40 -7.12
N PHE A 159 -7.63 15.39 -7.74
CA PHE A 159 -6.92 14.35 -7.03
C PHE A 159 -5.70 14.95 -6.31
N ALA A 160 -5.66 14.80 -4.99
CA ALA A 160 -4.62 15.34 -4.13
C ALA A 160 -3.51 14.33 -3.90
N ILE A 161 -2.34 14.55 -4.51
CA ILE A 161 -1.14 13.74 -4.29
C ILE A 161 -0.45 14.21 -3.02
N VAL A 162 -0.25 13.31 -2.06
CA VAL A 162 0.75 13.48 -1.01
C VAL A 162 2.03 12.79 -1.48
N ILE A 163 3.16 13.50 -1.55
CA ILE A 163 4.42 12.85 -1.93
C ILE A 163 4.97 12.14 -0.68
N SER A 164 4.92 10.81 -0.69
CA SER A 164 5.64 9.97 0.26
C SER A 164 6.98 9.53 -0.32
N MET A 165 7.89 9.11 0.54
CA MET A 165 9.11 8.42 0.15
C MET A 165 9.31 7.20 1.05
N LEU A 166 9.64 6.06 0.45
CA LEU A 166 9.88 4.80 1.17
C LEU A 166 11.26 4.27 0.82
N ASN A 167 11.94 3.73 1.83
CA ASN A 167 13.29 3.16 1.82
C ASN A 167 14.42 4.22 1.86
N ALA A 168 15.27 4.12 2.87
CA ALA A 168 16.46 4.96 3.04
C ALA A 168 17.67 4.50 2.20
N TYR A 169 17.65 3.26 1.66
CA TYR A 169 18.75 2.70 0.86
C TYR A 169 19.30 3.66 -0.23
N PRO A 170 18.47 4.34 -1.04
CA PRO A 170 18.97 5.23 -2.08
C PRO A 170 19.72 6.47 -1.54
N LEU A 171 19.50 6.83 -0.27
CA LEU A 171 20.10 8.03 0.32
C LEU A 171 21.57 7.81 0.72
N GLY A 172 22.05 6.56 0.74
CA GLY A 172 23.41 6.25 1.18
C GLY A 172 23.63 6.69 2.63
N GLU A 173 24.63 7.53 2.88
CA GLU A 173 24.93 8.08 4.21
C GLU A 173 24.63 9.60 4.32
N ASP A 174 24.00 10.20 3.30
CA ASP A 174 23.75 11.65 3.26
C ASP A 174 22.42 12.03 3.91
N LEU A 175 22.50 12.52 5.14
CA LEU A 175 21.34 13.02 5.88
C LEU A 175 20.67 14.22 5.18
N ASN A 176 21.43 15.05 4.45
CA ASN A 176 20.90 16.25 3.79
C ASN A 176 19.98 15.92 2.60
N ALA A 177 19.99 14.67 2.13
CA ALA A 177 19.05 14.22 1.12
C ALA A 177 17.59 14.35 1.61
N LEU A 178 17.33 14.21 2.92
CA LEU A 178 15.99 14.42 3.48
C LEU A 178 15.48 15.85 3.24
N ASP A 179 16.35 16.84 3.42
CA ASP A 179 16.07 18.25 3.20
C ASP A 179 15.72 18.52 1.75
N ALA A 180 16.54 17.98 0.84
CA ALA A 180 16.35 18.12 -0.60
C ALA A 180 15.01 17.50 -1.06
N TRP A 181 14.66 16.32 -0.56
CA TRP A 181 13.38 15.68 -0.88
C TRP A 181 12.19 16.40 -0.23
N HIS A 182 12.34 16.92 1.00
CA HIS A 182 11.32 17.75 1.63
C HIS A 182 11.06 19.05 0.85
N ALA A 183 12.11 19.73 0.40
CA ALA A 183 12.00 20.93 -0.43
C ALA A 183 11.30 20.65 -1.77
N ARG A 184 11.43 19.43 -2.28
CA ARG A 184 10.73 18.93 -3.47
C ARG A 184 9.31 18.42 -3.21
N GLY A 185 8.83 18.49 -1.96
CA GLY A 185 7.44 18.19 -1.63
C GLY A 185 7.20 16.92 -0.83
N MET A 186 8.23 16.15 -0.45
CA MET A 186 8.07 14.97 0.41
C MET A 186 7.45 15.37 1.76
N ARG A 187 6.41 14.66 2.20
CA ARG A 187 5.68 14.92 3.46
C ARG A 187 5.50 13.69 4.35
N LEU A 188 5.81 12.50 3.84
CA LEU A 188 5.81 11.22 4.56
C LEU A 188 7.08 10.46 4.19
N PHE A 189 7.84 9.97 5.16
CA PHE A 189 9.08 9.22 4.93
C PHE A 189 9.11 7.91 5.74
N GLY A 190 9.27 6.79 5.05
CA GLY A 190 9.49 5.47 5.66
C GLY A 190 10.92 4.99 5.49
N PHE A 191 11.53 4.53 6.59
CA PHE A 191 12.95 4.16 6.62
C PHE A 191 13.27 2.89 5.83
N SER A 192 12.34 1.93 5.80
CA SER A 192 12.65 0.56 5.39
C SER A 192 11.75 0.10 4.24
N TYR A 193 12.23 -0.93 3.55
CA TYR A 193 11.47 -1.82 2.68
C TYR A 193 11.88 -3.27 3.03
N VAL A 194 11.72 -4.24 2.14
CA VAL A 194 12.47 -5.51 2.20
C VAL A 194 13.97 -5.22 2.18
N GLY A 195 14.71 -5.91 3.05
CA GLY A 195 16.15 -5.76 3.20
C GLY A 195 16.55 -4.65 4.17
N ASN A 196 17.63 -4.88 4.93
CA ASN A 196 18.20 -3.87 5.81
C ASN A 196 18.86 -2.75 4.99
N ASN A 197 19.03 -1.59 5.61
CA ASN A 197 19.85 -0.51 5.05
C ASN A 197 20.71 0.13 6.16
N ALA A 198 21.57 1.08 5.79
CA ALA A 198 22.51 1.70 6.73
C ALA A 198 21.84 2.53 7.84
N TRP A 199 20.54 2.78 7.77
CA TRP A 199 19.80 3.67 8.68
C TRP A 199 18.95 2.86 9.65
N ALA A 200 18.30 1.80 9.18
CA ALA A 200 17.36 1.01 9.96
C ALA A 200 17.33 -0.47 9.54
N ASP A 201 17.11 -1.33 10.52
CA ASP A 201 16.78 -2.73 10.28
C ASP A 201 15.36 -2.88 9.70
N SER A 202 15.18 -3.86 8.82
CA SER A 202 13.89 -4.23 8.25
C SER A 202 13.23 -5.36 9.04
N SER A 203 11.90 -5.38 9.05
CA SER A 203 11.11 -6.56 9.49
C SER A 203 11.33 -7.78 8.59
N ARG A 204 11.87 -7.56 7.39
CA ARG A 204 12.10 -8.57 6.35
C ARG A 204 13.55 -8.49 5.85
N PRO A 205 14.55 -8.84 6.67
CA PRO A 205 15.93 -8.96 6.21
C PRO A 205 15.98 -9.98 5.06
N LEU A 206 16.71 -9.66 3.99
CA LEU A 206 16.77 -10.52 2.81
C LEU A 206 18.12 -11.24 2.74
N PRO A 207 18.15 -12.58 2.89
CA PRO A 207 19.40 -13.34 2.80
C PRO A 207 20.13 -13.15 1.47
N PHE A 208 19.42 -12.87 0.37
CA PHE A 208 20.04 -12.57 -0.92
C PHE A 208 20.90 -11.30 -0.89
N PHE A 209 20.61 -10.35 0.01
CA PHE A 209 21.43 -9.17 0.28
C PHE A 209 22.51 -9.43 1.34
N ASN A 210 22.61 -10.67 1.83
CA ASN A 210 23.47 -11.07 2.95
C ASN A 210 23.09 -10.36 4.26
N ASP A 211 21.80 -10.05 4.44
CA ASP A 211 21.30 -9.45 5.66
C ASP A 211 21.32 -10.41 6.85
N THR A 212 21.46 -9.84 8.04
CA THR A 212 21.21 -10.50 9.32
C THR A 212 20.03 -9.81 10.01
N ALA A 213 19.16 -10.57 10.68
CA ALA A 213 18.07 -9.99 11.45
C ALA A 213 18.62 -9.06 12.55
N ASP A 214 18.01 -7.88 12.69
CA ASP A 214 18.36 -6.88 13.70
C ASP A 214 19.87 -6.52 13.73
N ALA A 215 20.47 -6.36 12.54
CA ALA A 215 21.92 -6.14 12.39
C ALA A 215 22.41 -4.85 13.07
N LEU A 216 21.58 -3.82 13.11
CA LEU A 216 21.84 -2.55 13.81
C LEU A 216 21.32 -2.57 15.25
N GLY A 217 20.43 -3.51 15.58
CA GLY A 217 19.67 -3.52 16.82
C GLY A 217 18.53 -2.49 16.85
N GLY A 218 18.01 -2.11 15.68
CA GLY A 218 17.00 -1.06 15.53
C GLY A 218 17.44 0.02 14.53
N LEU A 219 17.71 1.22 15.02
CA LEU A 219 18.28 2.31 14.22
C LEU A 219 19.80 2.39 14.36
N SER A 220 20.50 2.77 13.29
CA SER A 220 21.89 3.21 13.40
C SER A 220 21.98 4.63 13.97
N PRO A 221 23.17 5.12 14.39
CA PRO A 221 23.34 6.52 14.79
C PRO A 221 22.92 7.54 13.72
N LEU A 222 23.00 7.16 12.44
CA LEU A 222 22.50 7.99 11.33
C LEU A 222 20.97 7.95 11.26
N GLY A 223 20.36 6.77 11.47
CA GLY A 223 18.90 6.62 11.59
C GLY A 223 18.31 7.43 12.74
N GLU A 224 18.96 7.45 13.91
CA GLU A 224 18.52 8.29 15.04
C GLU A 224 18.57 9.79 14.69
N GLN A 225 19.62 10.24 13.99
CA GLN A 225 19.73 11.62 13.49
C GLN A 225 18.63 11.94 12.48
N ALA A 226 18.28 10.99 11.61
CA ALA A 226 17.18 11.12 10.65
C ALA A 226 15.83 11.29 11.32
N VAL A 227 15.52 10.58 12.41
CA VAL A 227 14.29 10.81 13.19
C VAL A 227 14.19 12.27 13.64
N LYS A 228 15.30 12.80 14.20
CA LYS A 228 15.34 14.21 14.62
C LYS A 228 15.17 15.16 13.42
N ARG A 229 15.85 14.90 12.29
CA ARG A 229 15.77 15.76 11.11
C ARG A 229 14.37 15.77 10.50
N LEU A 230 13.69 14.61 10.41
CA LEU A 230 12.32 14.50 9.93
C LEU A 230 11.34 15.28 10.82
N ASN A 231 11.51 15.21 12.13
CA ASN A 231 10.74 16.05 13.05
C ASN A 231 11.03 17.54 12.86
N ASP A 232 12.29 17.93 12.64
CA ASP A 232 12.67 19.32 12.37
C ASP A 232 12.05 19.83 11.06
N LEU A 233 11.97 18.99 10.02
CA LEU A 233 11.35 19.30 8.73
C LEU A 233 9.81 19.30 8.76
N GLY A 234 9.18 18.69 9.77
CA GLY A 234 7.72 18.49 9.76
C GLY A 234 7.28 17.43 8.76
N VAL A 235 8.09 16.39 8.55
CA VAL A 235 7.77 15.21 7.74
C VAL A 235 7.24 14.10 8.64
N VAL A 236 6.13 13.49 8.23
CA VAL A 236 5.53 12.36 8.96
C VAL A 236 6.47 11.16 8.85
N ILE A 237 6.81 10.54 9.99
CA ILE A 237 7.64 9.33 10.01
C ILE A 237 6.75 8.10 9.85
N ASP A 238 7.04 7.29 8.82
CA ASP A 238 6.40 6.00 8.56
C ASP A 238 7.23 4.85 9.12
N VAL A 239 6.59 4.01 9.95
CA VAL A 239 7.21 2.83 10.57
C VAL A 239 6.80 1.50 9.94
N SER A 240 6.02 1.52 8.86
CA SER A 240 5.79 0.31 8.06
C SER A 240 7.12 -0.22 7.53
N GLN A 241 7.21 -1.55 7.35
CA GLN A 241 8.42 -2.28 6.91
C GLN A 241 9.58 -2.36 7.92
N MET A 242 9.70 -1.42 8.86
CA MET A 242 10.77 -1.40 9.86
C MET A 242 10.74 -2.62 10.77
N SER A 243 11.90 -3.04 11.30
CA SER A 243 11.93 -4.05 12.36
C SER A 243 11.24 -3.54 13.63
N THR A 244 10.85 -4.45 14.52
CA THR A 244 10.24 -4.08 15.81
C THR A 244 11.17 -3.14 16.59
N LEU A 245 12.46 -3.46 16.72
CA LEU A 245 13.41 -2.63 17.45
C LEU A 245 13.55 -1.21 16.86
N ALA A 246 13.57 -1.12 15.53
CA ALA A 246 13.67 0.17 14.84
C ALA A 246 12.40 1.02 15.06
N LEU A 247 11.21 0.41 15.05
CA LEU A 247 9.95 1.07 15.42
C LEU A 247 10.00 1.57 16.87
N GLU A 248 10.51 0.77 17.81
CA GLU A 248 10.63 1.17 19.22
C GLU A 248 11.57 2.36 19.40
N ASP A 249 12.69 2.39 18.67
CA ASP A 249 13.61 3.54 18.65
C ASP A 249 12.96 4.79 18.08
N VAL A 250 12.26 4.68 16.94
CA VAL A 250 11.50 5.81 16.38
C VAL A 250 10.48 6.32 17.39
N ALA A 251 9.71 5.43 18.03
CA ALA A 251 8.69 5.83 19.01
C ALA A 251 9.30 6.50 20.26
N ARG A 252 10.52 6.13 20.65
CA ARG A 252 11.27 6.74 21.75
C ARG A 252 11.84 8.12 21.38
N LEU A 253 12.34 8.25 20.16
CA LEU A 253 13.08 9.44 19.70
C LEU A 253 12.18 10.53 19.11
N SER A 254 11.05 10.14 18.52
CA SER A 254 10.19 11.09 17.83
C SER A 254 9.42 11.98 18.81
N ARG A 255 9.45 13.29 18.57
CA ARG A 255 8.62 14.26 19.31
C ARG A 255 7.25 14.49 18.69
N ALA A 256 7.01 13.95 17.50
CA ALA A 256 5.78 14.12 16.73
C ALA A 256 5.09 12.78 16.50
N PRO A 257 3.79 12.76 16.16
CA PRO A 257 3.09 11.51 15.90
C PRO A 257 3.69 10.74 14.70
N ILE A 258 3.75 9.42 14.83
CA ILE A 258 4.24 8.52 13.78
C ILE A 258 3.09 7.77 13.11
N VAL A 259 3.30 7.27 11.89
CA VAL A 259 2.29 6.54 11.12
C VAL A 259 2.83 5.17 10.73
N ALA A 260 1.98 4.16 10.64
CA ALA A 260 2.25 2.99 9.81
C ALA A 260 1.42 3.13 8.53
N SER A 261 2.04 3.53 7.42
CA SER A 261 1.34 3.87 6.16
C SER A 261 0.69 2.69 5.45
N HIS A 262 1.10 1.45 5.73
CA HIS A 262 0.50 0.24 5.16
C HIS A 262 0.89 -0.97 6.02
N SER A 263 0.15 -1.29 7.07
CA SER A 263 0.46 -2.46 7.93
C SER A 263 -0.80 -3.15 8.44
N ALA A 264 -0.74 -4.45 8.74
CA ALA A 264 -1.86 -5.22 9.31
C ALA A 264 -1.50 -5.82 10.69
N PRO A 265 -2.47 -6.24 11.51
CA PRO A 265 -2.21 -6.84 12.82
C PRO A 265 -1.69 -8.28 12.76
N ARG A 266 -0.72 -8.62 13.62
CA ARG A 266 -0.22 -10.01 13.76
C ARG A 266 -1.29 -10.99 14.24
N ALA A 267 -2.34 -10.49 14.88
CA ALA A 267 -3.45 -11.32 15.35
C ALA A 267 -4.24 -11.99 14.21
N LEU A 268 -4.15 -11.48 12.98
CA LEU A 268 -4.73 -12.13 11.81
C LEU A 268 -3.71 -13.07 11.15
N VAL A 269 -2.51 -12.55 10.88
CA VAL A 269 -1.40 -13.31 10.31
C VAL A 269 -0.12 -12.98 11.08
N ASP A 270 0.42 -13.97 11.80
CA ASP A 270 1.62 -13.80 12.62
C ASP A 270 2.89 -13.88 11.76
N ILE A 271 3.26 -12.72 11.21
CA ILE A 271 4.48 -12.50 10.42
C ILE A 271 5.20 -11.25 10.93
N PRO A 272 6.54 -11.18 10.81
CA PRO A 272 7.31 -10.01 11.23
C PRO A 272 6.86 -8.69 10.62
N ARG A 273 6.33 -8.75 9.39
CA ARG A 273 5.83 -7.59 8.64
C ARG A 273 4.57 -6.96 9.27
N ASN A 274 3.80 -7.73 10.03
CA ASN A 274 2.59 -7.27 10.71
C ASN A 274 2.92 -6.72 12.10
N LEU A 275 2.04 -5.87 12.63
CA LEU A 275 2.20 -5.21 13.92
C LEU A 275 1.64 -6.06 15.07
N SER A 276 2.45 -6.25 16.11
CA SER A 276 2.00 -6.73 17.40
C SER A 276 1.13 -5.67 18.11
N ASP A 277 0.35 -6.11 19.11
CA ASP A 277 -0.42 -5.19 19.96
C ASP A 277 0.47 -4.14 20.63
N ALA A 278 1.69 -4.49 21.03
CA ALA A 278 2.64 -3.58 21.67
C ALA A 278 3.11 -2.48 20.70
N GLU A 279 3.48 -2.83 19.47
CA GLU A 279 3.84 -1.87 18.42
C GLU A 279 2.67 -0.94 18.10
N MET A 280 1.44 -1.47 18.01
CA MET A 280 0.23 -0.66 17.82
C MET A 280 -0.01 0.33 18.97
N GLN A 281 0.22 -0.07 20.23
CA GLN A 281 0.13 0.85 21.36
C GLN A 281 1.20 1.95 21.31
N ARG A 282 2.41 1.66 20.82
CA ARG A 282 3.46 2.68 20.66
C ARG A 282 3.07 3.74 19.62
N ILE A 283 2.55 3.31 18.48
CA ILE A 283 2.02 4.23 17.44
C ILE A 283 0.87 5.07 18.01
N LYS A 284 -0.06 4.44 18.74
CA LYS A 284 -1.14 5.16 19.43
C LYS A 284 -0.61 6.19 20.43
N ALA A 285 0.37 5.81 21.25
CA ALA A 285 0.91 6.65 22.32
C ALA A 285 1.59 7.93 21.78
N SER A 286 2.11 7.91 20.55
CA SER A 286 2.60 9.11 19.88
C SER A 286 1.49 10.05 19.39
N GLY A 287 0.22 9.65 19.47
CA GLY A 287 -0.91 10.30 18.78
C GLY A 287 -1.09 9.84 17.32
N GLY A 288 -0.37 8.80 16.90
CA GLY A 288 -0.20 8.33 15.53
C GLY A 288 -1.39 7.57 14.94
N VAL A 289 -1.21 7.03 13.73
CA VAL A 289 -2.25 6.29 12.99
C VAL A 289 -1.68 5.03 12.35
N ILE A 290 -2.43 3.94 12.41
CA ILE A 290 -2.15 2.69 11.69
C ILE A 290 -3.08 2.63 10.48
N GLN A 291 -2.52 2.75 9.29
CA GLN A 291 -3.24 2.63 8.04
C GLN A 291 -3.27 1.14 7.66
N VAL A 292 -4.42 0.52 7.88
CA VAL A 292 -4.62 -0.93 7.70
C VAL A 292 -4.58 -1.25 6.21
N VAL A 293 -3.66 -2.14 5.84
CA VAL A 293 -3.35 -2.44 4.44
C VAL A 293 -4.20 -3.57 3.85
N GLY A 294 -4.72 -3.35 2.65
CA GLY A 294 -5.37 -4.35 1.80
C GLY A 294 -4.40 -5.33 1.13
N PHE A 295 -3.43 -5.89 1.84
CA PHE A 295 -2.48 -6.87 1.29
C PHE A 295 -2.92 -8.30 1.64
N PRO A 296 -3.32 -9.14 0.67
CA PRO A 296 -4.01 -10.41 0.95
C PRO A 296 -3.31 -11.33 1.95
N ALA A 297 -2.01 -11.59 1.74
CA ALA A 297 -1.25 -12.52 2.56
C ALA A 297 -0.93 -11.99 3.97
N TYR A 298 -1.21 -10.71 4.25
CA TYR A 298 -1.07 -10.12 5.59
C TYR A 298 -2.38 -10.15 6.38
N LEU A 299 -3.49 -10.41 5.71
CA LEU A 299 -4.84 -10.43 6.27
C LEU A 299 -5.38 -11.85 6.46
N LYS A 300 -4.95 -12.79 5.61
CA LYS A 300 -5.40 -14.18 5.63
C LYS A 300 -4.21 -15.14 5.62
N PRO A 301 -4.12 -16.10 6.57
CA PRO A 301 -3.08 -17.12 6.55
C PRO A 301 -3.16 -17.96 5.28
N LEU A 302 -2.01 -18.42 4.78
CA LEU A 302 -1.95 -19.30 3.61
C LEU A 302 -2.72 -20.60 3.87
N SER A 303 -3.46 -21.05 2.86
CA SER A 303 -4.18 -22.31 2.89
C SER A 303 -3.24 -23.53 2.97
N GLN A 304 -3.71 -24.63 3.56
CA GLN A 304 -2.92 -25.88 3.65
C GLN A 304 -2.41 -26.37 2.28
N PRO A 305 -3.21 -26.36 1.18
CA PRO A 305 -2.70 -26.73 -0.14
C PRO A 305 -1.50 -25.91 -0.60
N THR A 306 -1.48 -24.61 -0.32
CA THR A 306 -0.36 -23.71 -0.64
C THR A 306 0.86 -24.03 0.23
N LEU A 307 0.65 -24.27 1.54
CA LEU A 307 1.72 -24.68 2.45
C LEU A 307 2.34 -26.02 2.03
N ASP A 308 1.55 -26.97 1.55
CA ASP A 308 2.04 -28.27 1.05
C ASP A 308 2.91 -28.09 -0.20
N LYS A 309 2.47 -27.25 -1.16
CA LYS A 309 3.26 -26.90 -2.35
C LYS A 309 4.57 -26.22 -1.98
N LEU A 310 4.53 -25.26 -1.05
CA LEU A 310 5.71 -24.56 -0.56
C LEU A 310 6.68 -25.52 0.14
N ASN A 311 6.20 -26.42 0.99
CA ASN A 311 7.04 -27.41 1.66
C ASN A 311 7.67 -28.41 0.66
N ALA A 312 6.93 -28.82 -0.37
CA ALA A 312 7.48 -29.63 -1.47
C ALA A 312 8.55 -28.86 -2.26
N LEU A 313 8.35 -27.58 -2.55
CA LEU A 313 9.36 -26.72 -3.17
C LEU A 313 10.60 -26.62 -2.28
N ARG A 314 10.43 -26.29 -0.99
CA ARG A 314 11.52 -26.18 -0.01
C ARG A 314 12.36 -27.45 0.07
N ALA A 315 11.73 -28.61 0.12
CA ALA A 315 12.44 -29.89 0.14
C ALA A 315 13.31 -30.11 -1.11
N ARG A 316 12.86 -29.71 -2.31
CA ARG A 316 13.67 -29.78 -3.55
C ARG A 316 14.90 -28.86 -3.53
N PHE A 317 14.88 -27.83 -2.70
CA PHE A 317 15.97 -26.88 -2.52
C PHE A 317 16.72 -27.08 -1.19
N ASP A 318 16.60 -28.25 -0.56
CA ASP A 318 17.30 -28.64 0.67
C ASP A 318 16.98 -27.74 1.89
N LEU A 319 15.81 -27.10 1.89
CA LEU A 319 15.31 -26.30 3.00
C LEU A 319 14.41 -27.14 3.90
N GLN A 320 14.45 -26.84 5.20
CA GLN A 320 13.55 -27.45 6.18
C GLN A 320 12.09 -27.06 5.91
N PRO A 321 11.09 -27.87 6.33
CA PRO A 321 9.69 -27.48 6.30
C PRO A 321 9.45 -26.13 6.99
N LEU A 322 8.44 -25.39 6.54
CA LEU A 322 8.09 -24.08 7.10
C LEU A 322 7.77 -24.18 8.59
N ASN A 323 8.29 -23.22 9.35
CA ASN A 323 7.92 -22.96 10.74
C ASN A 323 7.36 -21.53 10.82
N GLY A 324 6.04 -21.40 10.79
CA GLY A 324 5.36 -20.12 10.60
C GLY A 324 5.40 -19.62 9.15
N LEU A 325 4.95 -18.38 8.94
CA LEU A 325 4.73 -17.82 7.60
C LEU A 325 5.83 -16.85 7.12
N ALA A 326 6.79 -16.50 7.99
CA ALA A 326 7.84 -15.52 7.63
C ALA A 326 8.62 -15.91 6.37
N ASN A 327 9.02 -17.19 6.26
CA ASN A 327 9.74 -17.73 5.09
C ASN A 327 8.79 -18.34 4.03
N ALA A 328 7.47 -18.24 4.25
CA ALA A 328 6.47 -18.69 3.29
C ALA A 328 6.14 -17.60 2.27
N LEU A 329 6.20 -16.33 2.70
CA LEU A 329 5.81 -15.16 1.90
C LEU A 329 6.99 -14.50 1.16
N MET A 330 8.22 -14.92 1.46
CA MET A 330 9.44 -14.45 0.81
C MET A 330 10.57 -15.48 1.00
N PRO A 331 11.62 -15.46 0.16
CA PRO A 331 12.79 -16.34 0.32
C PRO A 331 13.70 -15.89 1.49
N GLY A 332 13.22 -16.08 2.72
CA GLY A 332 13.81 -15.55 3.97
C GLY A 332 14.77 -16.47 4.73
N ASP A 333 15.00 -17.71 4.29
CA ASP A 333 15.90 -18.63 4.99
C ASP A 333 17.36 -18.16 4.95
N PRO A 334 18.06 -18.01 6.09
CA PRO A 334 19.42 -17.45 6.13
C PRO A 334 20.44 -18.15 5.23
N ILE A 335 20.31 -19.47 5.03
CA ILE A 335 21.22 -20.26 4.18
C ILE A 335 21.17 -19.85 2.70
N ILE A 336 20.12 -19.14 2.26
CA ILE A 336 20.01 -18.61 0.90
C ILE A 336 21.13 -17.60 0.62
N ALA A 337 21.72 -16.98 1.64
CA ALA A 337 22.82 -16.03 1.49
C ALA A 337 24.02 -16.61 0.73
N ILE A 338 24.28 -17.92 0.84
CA ILE A 338 25.40 -18.58 0.15
C ILE A 338 25.01 -19.23 -1.20
N TRP A 339 23.75 -19.13 -1.62
CA TRP A 339 23.31 -19.75 -2.88
C TRP A 339 23.84 -19.00 -4.10
N PRO A 340 24.14 -19.70 -5.21
CA PRO A 340 24.32 -19.04 -6.50
C PRO A 340 23.06 -18.26 -6.91
N GLU A 341 23.24 -17.15 -7.64
CA GLU A 341 22.14 -16.31 -8.12
C GLU A 341 21.08 -17.10 -8.89
N GLN A 342 21.51 -18.00 -9.77
CA GLN A 342 20.62 -18.89 -10.52
C GLN A 342 19.74 -19.74 -9.60
N ARG A 343 20.32 -20.36 -8.56
CA ARG A 343 19.55 -21.20 -7.61
C ARG A 343 18.54 -20.37 -6.84
N PHE A 344 18.90 -19.16 -6.44
CA PHE A 344 17.96 -18.22 -5.81
C PHE A 344 16.84 -17.82 -6.77
N GLY A 345 17.16 -17.48 -8.02
CA GLY A 345 16.18 -17.13 -9.06
C GLY A 345 15.17 -18.24 -9.31
N GLU A 346 15.62 -19.48 -9.46
CA GLU A 346 14.75 -20.64 -9.62
C GLU A 346 13.81 -20.85 -8.42
N TYR A 347 14.35 -20.73 -7.20
CA TYR A 347 13.56 -20.88 -5.98
C TYR A 347 12.54 -19.75 -5.78
N ALA A 348 12.98 -18.49 -5.89
CA ALA A 348 12.16 -17.32 -5.64
C ALA A 348 11.03 -17.21 -6.68
N SER A 349 11.32 -17.43 -7.97
CA SER A 349 10.29 -17.45 -9.01
C SER A 349 9.26 -18.55 -8.77
N ALA A 350 9.68 -19.75 -8.40
CA ALA A 350 8.76 -20.85 -8.09
C ALA A 350 7.94 -20.60 -6.81
N LEU A 351 8.55 -19.96 -5.80
CA LEU A 351 7.86 -19.56 -4.57
C LEU A 351 6.76 -18.55 -4.88
N TYR A 352 7.07 -17.48 -5.62
CA TYR A 352 6.08 -16.45 -5.96
C TYR A 352 4.98 -16.99 -6.88
N ALA A 353 5.29 -17.86 -7.84
CA ALA A 353 4.28 -18.53 -8.66
C ALA A 353 3.30 -19.37 -7.82
N ILE A 354 3.77 -20.06 -6.77
CA ILE A 354 2.88 -20.78 -5.85
C ILE A 354 2.00 -19.81 -5.06
N LEU A 355 2.54 -18.65 -4.64
CA LEU A 355 1.77 -17.64 -3.91
C LEU A 355 0.71 -16.95 -4.77
N GLU A 356 0.94 -16.79 -6.08
CA GLU A 356 -0.04 -16.25 -7.02
C GLU A 356 -1.29 -17.14 -7.14
N GLU A 357 -1.18 -18.44 -6.85
CA GLU A 357 -2.29 -19.38 -6.84
C GLU A 357 -3.13 -19.33 -5.55
N GLU A 358 -2.66 -18.66 -4.48
CA GLU A 358 -3.37 -18.57 -3.21
C GLU A 358 -4.67 -17.75 -3.37
N PRO A 359 -5.83 -18.27 -2.92
CA PRO A 359 -7.06 -17.50 -2.92
C PRO A 359 -6.92 -16.20 -2.12
N ARG A 360 -7.11 -15.07 -2.80
CA ARG A 360 -6.99 -13.74 -2.19
C ARG A 360 -7.91 -13.60 -0.97
N ALA A 361 -7.46 -12.82 0.01
CA ALA A 361 -8.33 -12.26 1.02
C ALA A 361 -9.32 -11.28 0.37
N SER A 362 -10.45 -11.03 1.02
CA SER A 362 -11.49 -10.12 0.55
C SER A 362 -11.56 -8.84 1.39
N VAL A 363 -12.44 -7.92 1.01
CA VAL A 363 -12.79 -6.75 1.84
C VAL A 363 -13.21 -7.16 3.26
N LYS A 364 -13.75 -8.38 3.47
CA LYS A 364 -14.12 -8.84 4.81
C LYS A 364 -12.91 -9.00 5.72
N GLU A 365 -11.87 -9.68 5.27
CA GLU A 365 -10.64 -9.83 6.06
C GLU A 365 -9.92 -8.48 6.26
N LEU A 366 -10.00 -7.57 5.29
CA LEU A 366 -9.52 -6.20 5.48
C LEU A 366 -10.26 -5.49 6.62
N VAL A 367 -11.60 -5.57 6.63
CA VAL A 367 -12.38 -4.92 7.70
C VAL A 367 -12.29 -5.68 9.02
N ASP A 368 -12.01 -6.99 9.03
CA ASP A 368 -11.63 -7.73 10.26
C ASP A 368 -10.36 -7.15 10.89
N ALA A 369 -9.37 -6.81 10.06
CA ALA A 369 -8.15 -6.14 10.52
C ALA A 369 -8.43 -4.73 11.04
N ILE A 370 -9.30 -3.95 10.36
CA ILE A 370 -9.74 -2.63 10.84
C ILE A 370 -10.43 -2.77 12.20
N ASP A 371 -11.39 -3.68 12.35
CA ASP A 371 -12.10 -3.94 13.60
C ASP A 371 -11.14 -4.30 14.74
N TYR A 372 -10.19 -5.20 14.46
CA TYR A 372 -9.17 -5.57 15.44
C TYR A 372 -8.34 -4.36 15.87
N THR A 373 -7.87 -3.58 14.89
CA THR A 373 -7.02 -2.41 15.14
C THR A 373 -7.79 -1.34 15.93
N VAL A 374 -9.04 -1.02 15.54
CA VAL A 374 -9.91 -0.08 16.25
C VAL A 374 -10.14 -0.52 17.70
N ARG A 375 -10.39 -1.82 17.95
CA ARG A 375 -10.52 -2.33 19.34
C ARG A 375 -9.28 -2.13 20.18
N LYS A 376 -8.08 -2.18 19.58
CA LYS A 376 -6.81 -2.06 20.30
C LYS A 376 -6.39 -0.61 20.52
N VAL A 377 -6.53 0.25 19.51
CA VAL A 377 -5.99 1.62 19.56
C VAL A 377 -7.04 2.71 19.57
N GLY A 378 -8.31 2.41 19.27
CA GLY A 378 -9.41 3.36 19.18
C GLY A 378 -9.56 3.95 17.78
N ILE A 379 -10.77 4.41 17.44
CA ILE A 379 -11.13 4.86 16.09
C ILE A 379 -10.30 6.03 15.58
N ASP A 380 -9.73 6.83 16.48
CA ASP A 380 -8.91 8.00 16.12
C ASP A 380 -7.50 7.62 15.63
N HIS A 381 -7.11 6.34 15.73
CA HIS A 381 -5.75 5.87 15.45
C HIS A 381 -5.68 4.86 14.31
N VAL A 382 -6.72 4.77 13.49
CA VAL A 382 -6.82 3.80 12.40
C VAL A 382 -7.17 4.50 11.09
N GLY A 383 -6.63 4.04 9.98
CA GLY A 383 -7.15 4.34 8.66
C GLY A 383 -6.84 3.25 7.66
N ILE A 384 -6.76 3.59 6.38
CA ILE A 384 -6.82 2.61 5.28
C ILE A 384 -5.68 2.83 4.29
N ALA A 385 -5.10 1.73 3.80
CA ALA A 385 -4.14 1.71 2.71
C ALA A 385 -4.38 0.52 1.77
N SER A 386 -4.00 0.63 0.51
CA SER A 386 -4.18 -0.48 -0.46
C SER A 386 -2.91 -1.31 -0.70
N ASP A 387 -1.75 -0.66 -0.76
CA ASP A 387 -0.51 -1.21 -1.36
C ASP A 387 -0.67 -1.50 -2.88
N PHE A 388 -1.55 -0.73 -3.55
CA PHE A 388 -1.77 -0.87 -4.99
C PHE A 388 -0.47 -0.65 -5.79
N ASN A 389 -0.35 -1.43 -6.87
CA ASN A 389 0.81 -1.56 -7.75
C ASN A 389 2.07 -2.17 -7.10
N ASP A 390 2.00 -2.71 -5.88
CA ASP A 390 3.07 -3.52 -5.24
C ASP A 390 2.53 -4.79 -4.55
N GLY A 391 1.51 -5.42 -5.16
CA GLY A 391 0.92 -6.68 -4.69
C GLY A 391 -0.36 -6.55 -3.86
N GLY A 392 -0.74 -5.33 -3.48
CA GLY A 392 -1.96 -5.03 -2.76
C GLY A 392 -3.27 -5.24 -3.54
N GLY A 393 -4.37 -4.95 -2.86
CA GLY A 393 -5.74 -5.19 -3.31
C GLY A 393 -6.29 -6.52 -2.82
N VAL A 394 -7.54 -6.50 -2.38
CA VAL A 394 -8.29 -7.66 -1.90
C VAL A 394 -9.49 -7.90 -2.81
N GLU A 395 -10.07 -9.10 -2.78
CA GLU A 395 -11.31 -9.36 -3.52
C GLU A 395 -12.40 -8.37 -3.09
N GLY A 396 -12.94 -7.63 -4.06
CA GLY A 396 -13.87 -6.53 -3.86
C GLY A 396 -13.22 -5.14 -3.70
N TRP A 397 -11.89 -5.03 -3.68
CA TRP A 397 -11.14 -3.77 -3.77
C TRP A 397 -9.82 -4.00 -4.51
N MET A 398 -9.92 -4.29 -5.80
CA MET A 398 -8.80 -4.67 -6.67
C MET A 398 -8.09 -3.47 -7.31
N ASN A 399 -8.75 -2.32 -7.33
CA ASN A 399 -8.22 -1.04 -7.81
C ASN A 399 -8.96 0.12 -7.13
N VAL A 400 -8.44 1.34 -7.26
CA VAL A 400 -9.02 2.54 -6.61
C VAL A 400 -10.46 2.84 -7.01
N GLY A 401 -10.94 2.31 -8.13
CA GLY A 401 -12.33 2.46 -8.58
C GLY A 401 -13.35 1.69 -7.73
N GLU A 402 -12.89 0.75 -6.92
CA GLU A 402 -13.72 -0.11 -6.06
C GLU A 402 -13.73 0.34 -4.59
N SER A 403 -13.10 1.47 -4.25
CA SER A 403 -12.94 1.93 -2.85
C SER A 403 -14.25 2.00 -2.05
N ARG A 404 -15.38 2.27 -2.71
CA ARG A 404 -16.71 2.30 -2.08
C ARG A 404 -17.14 0.94 -1.51
N ASN A 405 -16.58 -0.18 -1.97
CA ASN A 405 -16.86 -1.50 -1.42
C ASN A 405 -16.29 -1.66 0.00
N VAL A 406 -15.16 -1.00 0.32
CA VAL A 406 -14.63 -0.94 1.69
C VAL A 406 -15.59 -0.15 2.58
N THR A 407 -16.07 1.00 2.09
CA THR A 407 -17.10 1.80 2.79
C THR A 407 -18.38 0.99 3.03
N ALA A 408 -18.82 0.20 2.04
CA ALA A 408 -20.01 -0.66 2.17
C ALA A 408 -19.85 -1.73 3.25
N GLU A 409 -18.68 -2.41 3.34
CA GLU A 409 -18.43 -3.37 4.44
C GLU A 409 -18.37 -2.67 5.80
N LEU A 410 -17.79 -1.47 5.90
CA LEU A 410 -17.79 -0.69 7.15
C LEU A 410 -19.21 -0.32 7.60
N ILE A 411 -20.06 0.14 6.68
CA ILE A 411 -21.49 0.42 6.95
C ILE A 411 -22.19 -0.86 7.41
N GLN A 412 -21.97 -1.98 6.70
CA GLN A 412 -22.57 -3.29 7.02
C GLN A 412 -22.20 -3.77 8.43
N ARG A 413 -21.05 -3.36 8.96
CA ARG A 413 -20.58 -3.67 10.33
C ARG A 413 -20.97 -2.62 11.37
N GLY A 414 -21.66 -1.56 10.97
CA GLY A 414 -22.23 -0.57 11.89
C GLY A 414 -21.28 0.59 12.24
N TYR A 415 -20.22 0.83 11.47
CA TYR A 415 -19.47 2.07 11.60
C TYR A 415 -20.34 3.27 11.23
N SER A 416 -20.25 4.34 12.02
CA SER A 416 -20.95 5.59 11.71
C SER A 416 -20.28 6.33 10.55
N ASP A 417 -21.02 7.19 9.84
CA ASP A 417 -20.47 8.10 8.82
C ASP A 417 -19.24 8.88 9.33
N ALA A 418 -19.27 9.30 10.60
CA ALA A 418 -18.17 10.03 11.23
C ALA A 418 -16.93 9.16 11.45
N ASP A 419 -17.11 7.89 11.84
CA ASP A 419 -16.00 6.95 12.02
C ASP A 419 -15.39 6.58 10.67
N ILE A 420 -16.23 6.37 9.64
CA ILE A 420 -15.79 6.11 8.28
C ILE A 420 -14.98 7.29 7.73
N ALA A 421 -15.41 8.53 7.96
CA ALA A 421 -14.66 9.72 7.56
C ALA A 421 -13.29 9.83 8.27
N LYS A 422 -13.18 9.36 9.52
CA LYS A 422 -11.91 9.28 10.24
C LYS A 422 -10.97 8.25 9.60
N LEU A 423 -11.48 7.04 9.36
CA LEU A 423 -10.74 5.93 8.74
C LEU A 423 -10.22 6.29 7.35
N TRP A 424 -11.04 6.94 6.53
CA TRP A 424 -10.70 7.31 5.16
C TRP A 424 -9.72 8.47 5.05
N GLY A 425 -9.27 9.09 6.14
CA GLY A 425 -8.20 10.10 6.05
C GLY A 425 -8.27 11.19 7.09
N GLY A 426 -9.41 11.38 7.76
CA GLY A 426 -9.52 12.37 8.83
C GLY A 426 -8.44 12.21 9.91
N ASN A 427 -8.12 10.96 10.27
CA ASN A 427 -7.08 10.64 11.23
C ASN A 427 -5.67 10.96 10.71
N PHE A 428 -5.36 10.58 9.46
CA PHE A 428 -4.08 10.89 8.84
C PHE A 428 -3.86 12.40 8.72
N LEU A 429 -4.86 13.14 8.25
CA LEU A 429 -4.78 14.60 8.11
C LEU A 429 -4.57 15.31 9.45
N ARG A 430 -5.14 14.78 10.55
CA ARG A 430 -4.86 15.27 11.91
C ARG A 430 -3.40 15.07 12.29
N VAL A 431 -2.88 13.85 12.11
CA VAL A 431 -1.47 13.52 12.42
C VAL A 431 -0.52 14.40 11.60
N TRP A 432 -0.76 14.52 10.30
CA TRP A 432 0.08 15.32 9.42
C TRP A 432 0.09 16.80 9.84
N GLY A 433 -1.06 17.37 10.21
CA GLY A 433 -1.13 18.74 10.73
C GLY A 433 -0.35 18.93 12.03
N GLU A 434 -0.44 17.97 12.96
CA GLU A 434 0.32 18.02 14.22
C GLU A 434 1.83 17.90 13.98
N VAL A 435 2.25 17.03 13.06
CA VAL A 435 3.66 16.90 12.66
C VAL A 435 4.20 18.22 12.11
N GLN A 436 3.46 18.90 11.22
CA GLN A 436 3.88 20.20 10.69
C GLN A 436 3.89 21.30 11.75
N ARG A 437 2.99 21.25 12.74
CA ARG A 437 2.96 22.20 13.87
C ARG A 437 4.19 22.06 14.77
N LEU A 438 4.74 20.85 14.88
CA LEU A 438 5.92 20.52 15.70
C LEU A 438 7.26 20.64 14.93
N ALA A 439 7.21 21.05 13.66
CA ALA A 439 8.38 21.37 12.86
C ALA A 439 9.21 22.48 13.52
N ALA A 440 10.52 22.49 13.26
CA ALA A 440 11.36 23.59 13.68
C ALA A 440 10.92 24.88 12.96
N PRO A 441 11.03 26.06 13.59
CA PRO A 441 10.82 27.32 12.90
C PRO A 441 11.76 27.39 11.68
N ALA A 442 11.22 27.78 10.53
CA ALA A 442 12.05 27.99 9.34
C ALA A 442 13.14 29.02 9.67
N SER A 443 14.40 28.69 9.37
CA SER A 443 15.49 29.66 9.43
C SER A 443 15.16 30.84 8.53
N ALA A 444 15.48 32.06 8.97
CA ALA A 444 15.28 33.27 8.17
C ALA A 444 16.03 33.14 6.83
N GLY A 445 15.31 32.77 5.76
CA GLY A 445 15.87 32.50 4.44
C GLY A 445 15.23 31.34 3.67
N GLU A 446 14.54 30.40 4.34
CA GLU A 446 13.83 29.32 3.66
C GLU A 446 12.41 29.74 3.26
N VAL A 447 12.17 29.87 1.95
CA VAL A 447 10.83 30.06 1.38
C VAL A 447 10.12 28.72 1.43
N ARG A 448 8.95 28.65 2.09
CA ARG A 448 8.07 27.48 1.99
C ARG A 448 7.63 27.34 0.52
N PRO A 449 7.76 26.15 -0.09
CA PRO A 449 7.41 25.92 -1.49
C PRO A 449 5.93 26.19 -1.79
#